data_AF-A0AAN4Z5M8-F1
#
_entry.id   AF-A0AAN4Z5M8-F1
#
_cell.length_a   1.000
_cell.length_b   1.000
_cell.length_c   1.000
_cell.angle_alpha   90.00
_cell.angle_beta   90.00
_cell.angle_gamma   90.00
#
_symmetry.space_group_name_H-M   'P 1'
#
loop_
_entity.id
_entity.type
_entity.pdbx_description
1 polymer ?
#
loop_
_entity_poly.entity_id
_entity_poly.type
_entity_poly.pdbx_seq_one_letter_code
_entity_poly.pdbx_strand_id
1 'polypeptide(L)' 'PLDELNLLNLHSDVIRKIVRVGMEDVDSMKQILPKWNSVVKDHMNNRKNLPVIEYFGWKRQESTG' A
#
# COMPACT_ATOMS: atom_id res chain seq x y z
N PRO A 1 7.59 -17.07 15.82
CA PRO A 1 8.20 -15.73 15.69
C PRO A 1 7.24 -14.84 14.91
N LEU A 2 6.70 -13.77 15.52
CA LEU A 2 6.01 -12.77 14.71
C LEU A 2 7.09 -12.09 13.87
N ASP A 3 7.08 -12.35 12.56
CA ASP A 3 7.83 -11.55 11.61
C ASP A 3 7.30 -10.11 11.76
N GLU A 4 8.03 -9.30 12.53
CA GLU A 4 7.70 -7.90 12.72
C GLU A 4 7.70 -7.24 11.34
N LEU A 5 6.50 -6.86 10.89
CA LEU A 5 6.34 -6.19 9.61
C LEU A 5 6.97 -4.81 9.72
N ASN A 6 8.23 -4.71 9.31
CA ASN A 6 8.92 -3.44 9.30
C ASN A 6 8.37 -2.56 8.16
N LEU A 7 7.44 -1.67 8.53
CA LEU A 7 6.81 -0.71 7.61
C LEU A 7 7.83 0.18 6.88
N LEU A 8 9.06 0.35 7.41
CA LEU A 8 10.15 1.06 6.74
C LEU A 8 10.65 0.33 5.49
N ASN A 9 10.70 -0.99 5.53
CA ASN A 9 11.29 -1.83 4.50
C ASN A 9 10.29 -2.28 3.43
N LEU A 10 9.03 -1.87 3.56
CA LEU A 10 8.02 -2.17 2.55
C LEU A 10 8.36 -1.48 1.22
N HIS A 11 8.09 -2.21 0.14
CA HIS A 11 8.15 -1.68 -1.21
C HIS A 11 7.05 -0.63 -1.39
N SER A 12 7.33 0.38 -2.22
CA SER A 12 6.42 1.51 -2.45
C SER A 12 5.04 1.05 -2.96
N ASP A 13 4.99 -0.05 -3.72
CA ASP A 13 3.74 -0.61 -4.24
C ASP A 13 2.84 -1.19 -3.15
N VAL A 14 3.44 -1.81 -2.12
CA VAL A 14 2.71 -2.32 -0.96
C VAL A 14 2.17 -1.16 -0.13
N ILE A 15 3.01 -0.14 0.13
CA ILE A 15 2.60 1.10 0.81
C ILE A 15 1.43 1.74 0.06
N ARG A 16 1.51 1.84 -1.27
CA ARG A 16 0.45 2.38 -2.12
C ARG A 16 -0.86 1.60 -1.99
N LYS A 17 -0.79 0.28 -1.87
CA LYS A 17 -1.96 -0.58 -1.69
C LYS A 17 -2.59 -0.40 -0.31
N ILE A 18 -1.79 -0.27 0.74
CA ILE A 18 -2.25 0.03 2.10
C ILE A 18 -2.96 1.39 2.14
N VAL A 19 -2.35 2.41 1.56
CA VAL A 19 -2.92 3.78 1.47
C VAL A 19 -4.23 3.80 0.68
N ARG A 20 -4.37 2.97 -0.36
CA ARG A 20 -5.62 2.82 -1.10
C ARG A 20 -6.74 2.16 -0.30
N VAL A 21 -6.41 1.20 0.56
CA VAL A 21 -7.40 0.48 1.38
C VAL A 21 -7.83 1.31 2.59
N GLY A 22 -6.90 1.99 3.26
CA GLY A 22 -7.20 2.84 4.43
C GLY A 22 -7.40 4.31 4.09
N MET A 23 -8.02 4.59 2.93
CA MET A 23 -8.22 5.96 2.44
C MET A 23 -8.96 6.88 3.39
N GLU A 24 -9.78 6.31 4.27
CA GLU A 24 -10.57 7.01 5.29
C GLU A 24 -9.70 7.67 6.36
N ASP A 25 -8.44 7.23 6.52
CA ASP A 25 -7.52 7.72 7.56
C ASP A 25 -6.10 8.03 7.02
N VAL A 26 -6.06 8.50 5.77
CA VAL A 26 -4.81 8.85 5.06
C VAL A 26 -3.96 9.86 5.81
N ASP A 27 -4.58 10.78 6.53
CA ASP A 27 -3.84 11.81 7.28
C ASP A 27 -3.08 11.21 8.46
N SER A 28 -3.64 10.20 9.13
CA SER A 28 -2.94 9.41 10.14
C SER A 28 -1.81 8.57 9.52
N MET A 29 -2.00 8.04 8.31
CA MET A 29 -0.96 7.27 7.60
C MET A 29 0.25 8.11 7.18
N LYS A 30 0.06 9.40 6.88
CA LYS A 30 1.17 10.34 6.59
C LYS A 30 2.08 10.56 7.80
N GLN A 31 1.56 10.35 9.01
CA GLN A 31 2.30 10.54 10.26
C GLN A 31 3.12 9.30 10.67
N ILE A 32 2.88 8.15 10.03
CA ILE A 32 3.57 6.91 10.40
C ILE A 32 5.08 7.05 10.19
N LEU A 33 5.54 7.54 9.02
CA LEU A 33 6.97 7.66 8.68
C LEU A 33 7.23 8.64 7.51
N PRO A 34 8.41 9.30 7.42
CA PRO A 34 8.73 10.23 6.32
C PRO A 34 8.68 9.58 4.92
N LYS A 35 9.16 8.33 4.79
CA LYS A 35 9.09 7.55 3.55
C LYS A 35 7.63 7.33 3.10
N TRP A 36 6.74 7.05 4.05
CA TRP A 36 5.31 6.86 3.79
C TRP A 36 4.66 8.16 3.34
N ASN A 37 4.98 9.28 3.98
CA ASN A 37 4.46 10.58 3.59
C ASN A 37 4.81 10.93 2.13
N SER A 38 6.04 10.65 1.69
CA SER A 38 6.44 10.84 0.28
C SER A 38 5.61 9.97 -0.66
N VAL A 39 5.47 8.67 -0.37
CA VAL A 39 4.70 7.74 -1.21
C VAL A 39 3.21 8.10 -1.24
N VAL A 40 2.64 8.51 -0.10
CA VAL A 40 1.24 8.97 0.00
C VAL A 40 1.03 10.24 -0.81
N LYS A 41 1.93 11.24 -0.67
CA LYS A 41 1.86 12.48 -1.44
C LYS A 41 1.96 12.22 -2.94
N ASP A 42 2.92 11.41 -3.37
CA ASP A 42 3.07 11.02 -4.77
C ASP A 42 1.83 10.28 -5.26
N HIS A 43 1.27 9.38 -4.45
CA HIS A 43 0.05 8.65 -4.80
C HIS A 43 -1.16 9.58 -4.94
N MET A 44 -1.34 10.53 -4.02
CA MET A 44 -2.45 11.48 -4.03
C MET A 44 -2.33 12.49 -5.17
N ASN A 45 -1.12 12.99 -5.44
CA ASN A 45 -0.84 13.91 -6.54
C ASN A 45 -1.03 13.24 -7.91
N ASN A 46 -0.61 11.98 -8.05
CA ASN A 46 -0.77 11.21 -9.28
C ASN A 46 -2.06 10.40 -9.35
N ARG A 47 -2.98 10.52 -8.37
CA ARG A 47 -4.19 9.70 -8.31
C ARG A 47 -5.09 9.87 -9.54
N LYS A 48 -5.04 11.03 -10.19
CA LYS A 48 -5.75 11.31 -11.46
C LYS A 48 -5.18 10.56 -12.67
N ASN A 49 -3.95 10.05 -12.58
CA ASN A 49 -3.21 9.41 -13.67
C ASN A 49 -2.98 7.90 -13.46
N LEU A 50 -3.54 7.31 -12.40
CA LEU A 50 -3.41 5.88 -12.17
C LEU A 50 -4.54 5.15 -12.89
N PRO A 51 -4.24 4.05 -13.61
CA PRO A 51 -5.28 3.24 -14.20
C PRO A 51 -6.24 2.76 -13.11
N VAL A 52 -7.54 2.84 -13.41
CA VAL A 52 -8.58 2.25 -12.58
C VAL A 52 -8.27 0.76 -12.48
N ILE A 53 -8.20 0.24 -11.24
CA ILE A 53 -8.11 -1.20 -11.06
C ILE A 53 -9.55 -1.70 -11.17
N GLU A 54 -9.90 -2.21 -12.35
CA GLU A 54 -11.25 -2.70 -12.65
C GLU A 54 -11.53 -4.06 -12.00
N TYR A 55 -10.49 -4.85 -11.72
CA TYR A 55 -10.64 -6.18 -11.15
C TYR A 55 -9.44 -6.61 -10.31
N PHE A 56 -9.73 -7.32 -9.21
CA PHE A 56 -8.73 -7.96 -8.37
C PHE A 56 -9.06 -9.45 -8.22
N GLY A 57 -8.15 -10.33 -8.65
CA GLY A 57 -8.29 -11.78 -8.52
C GLY A 57 -7.19 -12.36 -7.61
N TRP A 58 -7.57 -12.97 -6.50
CA TRP A 58 -6.66 -13.73 -5.65
C TRP A 58 -6.53 -15.16 -6.20
N LYS A 59 -5.32 -15.58 -6.60
CA LYS A 59 -5.05 -17.00 -6.81
C LYS A 59 -4.50 -17.59 -5.50
N ARG A 60 -5.23 -18.54 -4.93
CA ARG A 60 -4.69 -19.40 -3.87
C ARG A 60 -3.64 -20.31 -4.52
N GLN A 61 -2.42 -20.30 -4.01
CA GLN A 61 -1.40 -21.26 -4.39
C GLN A 61 -1.74 -22.56 -3.65
N GLU A 62 -2.27 -23.54 -4.37
CA GLU A 62 -2.42 -24.90 -3.85
C GLU A 62 -1.04 -25.55 -3.81
N SER A 63 -0.59 -25.89 -2.61
CA SER A 63 0.60 -26.71 -2.39
C SER A 63 0.33 -28.10 -2.95
N THR A 64 0.85 -28.42 -4.13
CA THR A 64 0.90 -29.80 -4.58
C THR A 64 1.95 -30.55 -3.78
N GLY A 65 1.49 -31.45 -2.91
CA GLY A 65 2.14 -32.70 -2.49
C GLY A 65 3.46 -32.58 -1.74
#